data_AF-A0A3A1TU62-F1
#
_entry.id   AF-A0A3A1TU62-F1
#
_cell.length_a   1.000
_cell.length_b   1.000
_cell.length_c   1.000
_cell.angle_alpha   90.00
_cell.angle_beta   90.00
_cell.angle_gamma   90.00
#
_symmetry.space_group_name_H-M   'P 1'
#
loop_
_entity.id
_entity.type
_entity.pdbx_description
1 polymer ?
#
loop_
_entity_poly.entity_id
_entity_poly.type
_entity_poly.pdbx_seq_one_letter_code
_entity_poly.pdbx_strand_id
1 'polypeptide(L)'
;MSSEPGAVADRPRLVDAAFGLVVTAGVCVLAFAVLILFQVNPTVDREQQAAAARRVSAASLEQTLLVVALVALAIAVVYVALLVWTGLRLRAGHRRARVWLLLLTVLAVVPLNLQGLLVAVVLAVADVLAFRRPVTEWLQRVERERAPR
;
A
#
# COMPACT_ATOMS: atom_id res chain seq x y z
N MET A 1 28.95 -30.66 19.48
CA MET A 1 27.63 -30.08 19.78
C MET A 1 27.38 -28.97 18.79
N SER A 2 26.58 -29.26 17.76
CA SER A 2 26.15 -28.29 16.76
C SER A 2 25.30 -27.21 17.44
N SER A 3 25.79 -25.98 17.44
CA SER A 3 24.99 -24.81 17.76
C SER A 3 23.84 -24.74 16.77
N GLU A 4 22.62 -25.04 17.22
CA GLU A 4 21.43 -24.78 16.42
C GLU A 4 21.44 -23.29 16.02
N PRO A 5 21.29 -22.97 14.73
CA PRO A 5 21.24 -21.59 14.28
C PRO A 5 20.06 -20.92 15.00
N GLY A 6 20.36 -19.83 15.71
CA GLY A 6 19.49 -19.17 16.67
C GLY A 6 18.02 -19.23 16.28
N ALA A 7 17.23 -19.94 17.10
CA ALA A 7 15.79 -19.96 17.01
C ALA A 7 15.32 -18.51 16.88
N VAL A 8 14.77 -18.16 15.71
CA VAL A 8 14.13 -16.86 15.50
C VAL A 8 13.12 -16.71 16.62
N ALA A 9 13.39 -15.82 17.58
CA ALA A 9 12.54 -15.61 18.74
C ALA A 9 11.07 -15.57 18.29
N ASP A 10 10.22 -16.41 18.90
CA ASP A 10 8.84 -16.65 18.46
C ASP A 10 8.18 -15.36 18.00
N ARG A 11 7.89 -15.28 16.70
CA ARG A 11 7.35 -14.07 16.09
C ARG A 11 5.97 -13.79 16.68
N PRO A 12 5.69 -12.58 17.18
CA PRO A 12 4.37 -12.24 17.66
C PRO A 12 3.34 -12.37 16.54
N ARG A 13 2.19 -13.03 16.81
CA ARG A 13 1.07 -13.15 15.85
C ARG A 13 0.59 -11.80 15.29
N LEU A 14 0.78 -10.72 16.06
CA LEU A 14 0.47 -9.35 15.64
C LEU A 14 1.27 -8.91 14.40
N VAL A 15 2.49 -9.43 14.20
CA VAL A 15 3.31 -9.13 13.01
C VAL A 15 2.71 -9.77 11.76
N ASP A 16 2.27 -11.02 11.86
CA ASP A 16 1.63 -11.71 10.74
C ASP A 16 0.22 -11.14 10.45
N ALA A 17 -0.51 -10.71 11.48
CA ALA A 17 -1.78 -9.98 11.31
C ALA A 17 -1.57 -8.63 10.61
N ALA A 18 -0.58 -7.84 11.04
CA ALA A 18 -0.23 -6.57 10.39
C ALA A 18 0.16 -6.81 8.92
N PHE A 19 0.96 -7.85 8.64
CA PHE A 19 1.29 -8.22 7.26
C PHE A 19 0.07 -8.58 6.43
N GLY A 20 -0.85 -9.39 6.98
CA GLY A 20 -2.10 -9.75 6.30
C GLY A 20 -2.90 -8.50 5.90
N LEU A 21 -3.03 -7.52 6.80
CA LEU A 21 -3.71 -6.26 6.51
C LEU A 21 -3.01 -5.45 5.41
N VAL A 22 -1.68 -5.41 5.39
CA VAL A 22 -0.91 -4.74 4.33
C VAL A 22 -1.14 -5.38 2.97
N VAL A 23 -1.16 -6.72 2.91
CA VAL A 23 -1.46 -7.45 1.66
C VAL A 23 -2.89 -7.18 1.22
N THR A 24 -3.86 -7.24 2.13
CA THR A 24 -5.27 -6.94 1.84
C THR A 24 -5.44 -5.52 1.31
N ALA A 25 -4.79 -4.53 1.94
CA ALA A 25 -4.79 -3.15 1.45
C ALA A 25 -4.23 -3.04 0.03
N GLY A 26 -3.13 -3.74 -0.27
CA GLY A 26 -2.57 -3.82 -1.62
C GLY A 26 -3.56 -4.40 -2.64
N VAL A 27 -4.24 -5.49 -2.30
CA VAL A 27 -5.29 -6.08 -3.16
C VAL A 27 -6.42 -5.09 -3.40
N CYS A 28 -6.88 -4.37 -2.37
CA CYS A 28 -7.90 -3.33 -2.52
C CYS A 28 -7.44 -2.20 -3.45
N VAL A 29 -6.21 -1.73 -3.33
CA VAL A 29 -5.64 -0.69 -4.21
C VAL A 29 -5.67 -1.14 -5.67
N LEU A 30 -5.23 -2.37 -5.96
CA LEU A 30 -5.26 -2.91 -7.32
C LEU A 30 -6.69 -3.08 -7.84
N ALA A 31 -7.59 -3.59 -7.01
CA ALA A 31 -9.00 -3.73 -7.39
C ALA A 31 -9.61 -2.36 -7.74
N PHE A 32 -9.37 -1.32 -6.94
CA PHE A 32 -9.86 0.03 -7.23
C PHE A 32 -9.21 0.63 -8.48
N ALA A 33 -7.91 0.45 -8.69
CA ALA A 33 -7.23 0.92 -9.90
C ALA A 33 -7.81 0.28 -11.16
N VAL A 34 -8.12 -1.01 -11.12
CA VAL A 34 -8.77 -1.74 -12.23
C VAL A 34 -10.20 -1.25 -12.44
N LEU A 35 -10.98 -1.07 -11.37
CA LEU A 35 -12.36 -0.55 -11.48
C LEU A 35 -12.40 0.84 -12.11
N ILE A 36 -11.44 1.71 -11.78
CA ILE A 36 -11.32 3.04 -12.39
C ILE A 36 -11.15 2.93 -13.91
N LEU A 37 -10.32 2.00 -14.40
CA LEU A 37 -10.15 1.77 -15.84
C LEU A 37 -11.46 1.39 -16.54
N PHE A 38 -12.27 0.53 -15.90
CA PHE A 38 -13.58 0.16 -16.43
C PHE A 38 -14.60 1.30 -16.39
N GLN A 39 -14.45 2.27 -15.47
CA GLN A 39 -15.32 3.43 -15.38
C GLN A 39 -14.91 4.60 -16.30
N VAL A 40 -13.77 4.53 -16.99
CA VAL A 40 -13.37 5.60 -17.94
C VAL A 40 -14.44 5.81 -19.02
N ASN A 41 -15.03 4.74 -19.57
CA ASN A 41 -16.02 4.81 -20.65
C ASN A 41 -17.27 5.66 -20.32
N PRO A 42 -18.03 5.41 -19.23
CA PRO A 42 -19.19 6.23 -18.90
C PRO A 42 -18.84 7.66 -18.47
N THR A 43 -17.58 7.92 -18.08
CA THR A 43 -17.11 9.26 -17.72
C THR A 43 -16.79 10.08 -18.96
N VAL A 44 -16.23 9.44 -19.99
CA VAL A 44 -16.00 10.03 -21.32
C VAL A 44 -17.32 10.50 -21.92
N ASP A 45 -18.40 9.71 -21.85
CA ASP A 45 -19.70 10.12 -22.41
C ASP A 45 -20.27 11.38 -21.75
N ARG A 46 -20.10 11.52 -20.42
CA ARG A 46 -20.53 12.71 -19.66
C ARG A 46 -19.65 13.93 -19.94
N GLU A 47 -18.33 13.72 -20.02
CA GLU A 47 -17.37 14.77 -20.36
C GLU A 47 -17.50 15.19 -21.82
N GLN A 48 -17.86 14.29 -22.74
CA GLN A 48 -18.13 14.62 -24.14
C GLN A 48 -19.35 15.54 -24.28
N GLN A 49 -20.41 15.34 -23.51
CA GLN A 49 -21.56 16.26 -23.47
C GLN A 49 -21.16 17.65 -22.93
N ALA A 50 -20.25 17.72 -21.96
CA ALA A 50 -19.71 18.98 -21.44
C ALA A 50 -18.66 19.63 -22.38
N ALA A 51 -17.88 18.83 -23.09
CA ALA A 51 -16.82 19.25 -24.02
C ALA A 51 -17.37 19.70 -25.38
N ALA A 52 -18.53 19.18 -25.80
CA ALA A 52 -19.29 19.68 -26.95
C ALA A 52 -19.62 21.18 -26.79
N ALA A 53 -19.82 21.66 -25.56
CA ALA A 53 -19.99 23.08 -25.27
C ALA A 53 -18.68 23.90 -25.37
N ARG A 54 -17.50 23.25 -25.34
CA ARG A 54 -16.17 23.88 -25.32
C ARG A 54 -15.36 23.69 -26.61
N ARG A 55 -15.93 23.08 -27.66
CA ARG A 55 -15.25 22.77 -28.95
C ARG A 55 -13.93 21.98 -28.79
N VAL A 56 -13.83 21.14 -27.76
CA VAL A 56 -12.67 20.25 -27.58
C VAL A 56 -12.89 18.97 -28.38
N SER A 57 -11.87 18.51 -29.10
CA SER A 57 -11.88 17.26 -29.87
C SER A 57 -12.10 16.06 -28.94
N ALA A 58 -13.18 15.30 -29.14
CA ALA A 58 -13.51 14.11 -28.34
C ALA A 58 -12.39 13.04 -28.36
N ALA A 59 -11.72 12.88 -29.50
CA ALA A 59 -10.60 11.95 -29.66
C ALA A 59 -9.40 12.32 -28.78
N SER A 60 -9.12 13.63 -28.62
CA SER A 60 -8.02 14.10 -27.77
C SER A 60 -8.30 13.90 -26.26
N LEU A 61 -9.57 13.96 -25.87
CA LEU A 61 -10.02 13.79 -24.49
C LEU A 61 -9.95 12.32 -24.05
N GLU A 62 -10.41 11.40 -24.91
CA GLU A 62 -10.34 9.96 -24.66
C GLU A 62 -8.89 9.45 -24.55
N GLN A 63 -8.02 9.87 -25.48
CA GLN A 63 -6.60 9.49 -25.43
C GLN A 63 -5.90 10.02 -24.17
N THR A 64 -6.20 11.25 -23.76
CA THR A 64 -5.63 11.83 -22.54
C THR A 64 -6.09 11.07 -21.29
N LEU A 65 -7.39 10.77 -21.18
CA LEU A 65 -7.94 10.02 -20.05
C LEU A 65 -7.35 8.61 -19.95
N LEU A 66 -7.18 7.92 -21.08
CA LEU A 66 -6.57 6.60 -21.12
C LEU A 66 -5.11 6.66 -20.64
N VAL A 67 -4.31 7.62 -21.12
CA VAL A 67 -2.92 7.80 -20.69
C VAL A 67 -2.84 8.10 -19.19
N VAL A 68 -3.68 9.01 -18.68
CA VAL A 68 -3.74 9.33 -17.24
C VAL A 68 -4.10 8.09 -16.42
N ALA A 69 -5.08 7.30 -16.87
CA ALA A 69 -5.50 6.10 -16.17
C ALA A 69 -4.41 5.01 -16.16
N LEU A 70 -3.67 4.84 -17.26
CA LEU A 70 -2.52 3.93 -17.32
C LEU A 70 -1.39 4.37 -16.39
N VAL A 71 -1.08 5.67 -16.34
CA VAL A 71 -0.07 6.21 -15.43
C VAL A 71 -0.50 6.00 -13.97
N ALA A 72 -1.77 6.24 -13.64
CA ALA A 72 -2.32 5.98 -12.32
C ALA A 72 -2.23 4.49 -11.94
N LEU A 73 -2.53 3.57 -12.88
CA LEU A 73 -2.37 2.13 -12.67
C LEU A 73 -0.90 1.78 -12.38
N ALA A 74 0.05 2.32 -13.14
CA ALA A 74 1.46 2.06 -12.93
C ALA A 74 1.93 2.53 -11.54
N ILE A 75 1.49 3.72 -11.11
CA ILE A 75 1.75 4.24 -9.76
C ILE A 75 1.14 3.32 -8.69
N ALA A 76 -0.10 2.86 -8.89
CA ALA A 76 -0.77 1.94 -7.97
C ALA A 76 0.02 0.63 -7.81
N VAL A 77 0.51 0.05 -8.92
CA VAL A 77 1.34 -1.17 -8.90
C VAL A 77 2.63 -0.95 -8.11
N VAL A 78 3.33 0.17 -8.35
CA VAL A 78 4.56 0.51 -7.60
C VAL A 78 4.25 0.69 -6.11
N TYR A 79 3.15 1.38 -5.78
CA TYR A 79 2.72 1.58 -4.40
C TYR A 79 2.43 0.26 -3.69
N VAL A 80 1.72 -0.68 -4.34
CA VAL A 80 1.47 -2.01 -3.79
C VAL A 80 2.76 -2.81 -3.61
N ALA A 81 3.70 -2.73 -4.56
CA ALA A 81 4.99 -3.38 -4.42
C ALA A 81 5.76 -2.85 -3.19
N LEU A 82 5.73 -1.54 -2.95
CA LEU A 82 6.32 -0.92 -1.76
C LEU A 82 5.62 -1.38 -0.46
N LEU A 83 4.27 -1.48 -0.45
CA LEU A 83 3.53 -2.01 0.68
C LEU A 83 3.93 -3.46 1.00
N VAL A 84 3.92 -4.34 0.00
CA VAL A 84 4.31 -5.75 0.19
C VAL A 84 5.76 -5.83 0.66
N TRP A 85 6.66 -5.05 0.08
CA TRP A 85 8.06 -5.00 0.48
C TRP A 85 8.24 -4.53 1.93
N THR A 86 7.54 -3.48 2.36
CA THR A 86 7.59 -3.01 3.76
C THR A 86 7.00 -4.04 4.71
N GLY A 87 5.90 -4.70 4.35
CA GLY A 87 5.32 -5.81 5.11
C GLY A 87 6.28 -6.99 5.27
N LEU A 88 6.96 -7.39 4.20
CA LEU A 88 7.99 -8.45 4.26
C LEU A 88 9.17 -8.03 5.16
N ARG A 89 9.62 -6.78 5.07
CA ARG A 89 10.67 -6.26 5.95
C ARG A 89 10.24 -6.19 7.41
N LEU A 90 8.97 -5.91 7.70
CA LEU A 90 8.41 -5.96 9.05
C LEU A 90 8.46 -7.40 9.60
N ARG A 91 8.05 -8.39 8.79
CA ARG A 91 8.17 -9.83 9.14
C ARG A 91 9.62 -10.27 9.33
N ALA A 92 10.55 -9.70 8.56
CA ALA A 92 11.97 -9.97 8.71
C ALA A 92 12.61 -9.27 9.92
N GLY A 93 11.86 -8.48 10.69
CA GLY A 93 12.34 -7.88 11.93
C GLY A 93 13.03 -6.53 11.76
N HIS A 94 12.81 -5.83 10.64
CA HIS A 94 13.43 -4.52 10.44
C HIS A 94 12.64 -3.39 11.09
N ARG A 95 13.23 -2.73 12.09
CA ARG A 95 12.60 -1.60 12.79
C ARG A 95 12.17 -0.46 11.85
N ARG A 96 12.99 -0.15 10.83
CA ARG A 96 12.72 0.91 9.85
C ARG A 96 11.47 0.64 9.00
N ALA A 97 11.02 -0.61 8.88
CA ALA A 97 9.83 -0.96 8.10
C ALA A 97 8.57 -0.26 8.63
N ARG A 98 8.50 0.00 9.95
CA ARG A 98 7.37 0.71 10.57
C ARG A 98 7.24 2.16 10.13
N VAL A 99 8.37 2.85 9.99
CA VAL A 99 8.38 4.24 9.51
C VAL A 99 7.97 4.28 8.04
N TRP A 100 8.47 3.36 7.22
CA TRP A 100 8.07 3.26 5.82
C TRP A 100 6.59 2.92 5.66
N LEU A 101 6.04 2.02 6.48
CA LEU A 101 4.61 1.71 6.45
C LEU A 101 3.77 2.95 6.77
N LEU A 102 4.11 3.68 7.85
CA LEU A 102 3.43 4.91 8.22
C LEU A 102 3.48 5.98 7.11
N LEU A 103 4.62 6.13 6.43
CA LEU A 103 4.74 7.04 5.29
C LEU A 103 3.82 6.62 4.12
N LEU A 104 3.74 5.33 3.82
CA LEU A 104 2.84 4.82 2.80
C LEU A 104 1.37 5.00 3.20
N THR A 105 1.03 4.83 4.48
CA THR A 105 -0.31 5.10 5.01
C THR A 105 -0.70 6.57 4.83
N VAL A 106 0.19 7.51 5.17
CA VAL A 106 -0.05 8.95 4.95
C VAL A 106 -0.25 9.25 3.46
N LEU A 107 0.56 8.63 2.59
CA LEU A 107 0.42 8.79 1.15
C LEU A 107 -0.93 8.27 0.63
N ALA A 108 -1.49 7.21 1.24
CA ALA A 108 -2.82 6.70 0.87
C ALA A 108 -3.97 7.68 1.17
N VAL A 109 -3.76 8.65 2.07
CA VAL A 109 -4.79 9.66 2.43
C VAL A 109 -4.85 10.81 1.42
N VAL A 110 -3.73 11.10 0.73
CA VAL A 110 -3.60 12.22 -0.22
C VAL A 110 -4.71 12.30 -1.28
N PRO A 111 -5.21 11.18 -1.87
CA PRO A 111 -6.25 11.25 -2.88
C PRO A 111 -7.62 11.78 -2.39
N LEU A 112 -7.83 11.92 -1.07
CA LEU A 112 -9.05 12.44 -0.41
C LEU A 112 -10.38 11.90 -0.97
N ASN A 113 -10.38 10.68 -1.53
CA ASN A 113 -11.56 9.99 -2.02
C ASN A 113 -11.92 8.84 -1.07
N LEU A 114 -13.17 8.36 -1.16
CA LEU A 114 -13.67 7.29 -0.28
C LEU A 114 -12.81 6.02 -0.37
N GLN A 115 -12.28 5.71 -1.56
CA GLN A 115 -11.42 4.56 -1.81
C GLN A 115 -10.07 4.67 -1.08
N GLY A 116 -9.41 5.83 -1.20
CA GLY A 116 -8.15 6.12 -0.50
C GLY A 116 -8.33 6.14 1.00
N LEU A 117 -9.47 6.64 1.50
CA LEU A 117 -9.80 6.61 2.92
C LEU A 117 -9.91 5.18 3.45
N LEU A 118 -10.61 4.28 2.73
CA LEU A 118 -10.73 2.87 3.14
C LEU A 118 -9.37 2.18 3.21
N VAL A 119 -8.52 2.37 2.19
CA VAL A 119 -7.15 1.83 2.17
C VAL A 119 -6.34 2.40 3.33
N ALA A 120 -6.40 3.71 3.56
CA ALA A 120 -5.69 4.36 4.65
C ALA A 120 -6.14 3.86 6.03
N VAL A 121 -7.43 3.60 6.23
CA VAL A 121 -7.94 3.02 7.49
C VAL A 121 -7.39 1.62 7.71
N VAL A 122 -7.39 0.76 6.69
CA VAL A 122 -6.84 -0.60 6.79
C VAL A 122 -5.34 -0.56 7.13
N LEU A 123 -4.60 0.32 6.45
CA LEU A 123 -3.17 0.51 6.72
C LEU A 123 -2.91 1.11 8.11
N ALA A 124 -3.74 2.04 8.57
CA ALA A 124 -3.63 2.61 9.92
C ALA A 124 -3.83 1.54 11.00
N VAL A 125 -4.74 0.59 10.79
CA VAL A 125 -4.87 -0.57 11.70
C VAL A 125 -3.60 -1.42 11.67
N ALA A 126 -3.02 -1.68 10.49
CA ALA A 126 -1.76 -2.40 10.35
C ALA A 126 -0.60 -1.68 11.09
N ASP A 127 -0.52 -0.36 10.97
CA ASP A 127 0.43 0.48 11.71
C ASP A 127 0.23 0.33 13.22
N VAL A 128 -1.00 0.49 13.73
CA VAL A 128 -1.29 0.34 15.15
C VAL A 128 -0.80 -1.01 15.68
N LEU A 129 -1.02 -2.10 14.94
CA LEU A 129 -0.53 -3.44 15.31
C LEU A 129 1.01 -3.50 15.30
N ALA A 130 1.66 -2.90 14.30
CA ALA A 130 3.11 -2.87 14.18
C ALA A 130 3.79 -2.04 15.29
N PHE A 131 3.10 -1.05 15.87
CA PHE A 131 3.60 -0.23 16.97
C PHE A 131 3.25 -0.76 18.38
N ARG A 132 2.54 -1.89 18.49
CA ARG A 132 2.27 -2.50 19.81
C ARG A 132 3.55 -2.95 20.51
N ARG A 133 3.52 -2.96 21.85
CA ARG A 133 4.66 -3.37 22.70
C ARG A 133 5.25 -4.74 22.34
N PRO A 134 4.47 -5.82 22.13
CA PRO A 134 5.04 -7.14 21.81
C PRO A 134 5.86 -7.14 20.52
N VAL A 135 5.42 -6.38 19.50
CA VAL A 135 6.14 -6.21 18.24
C VAL A 135 7.40 -5.37 18.44
N THR A 136 7.31 -4.32 19.24
CA THR A 136 8.45 -3.44 19.53
C THR A 136 9.57 -4.17 20.26
N GLU A 137 9.24 -4.93 21.29
CA GLU A 137 10.21 -5.72 22.05
C GLU A 137 10.86 -6.80 21.18
N TRP A 138 10.06 -7.49 20.36
CA TRP A 138 10.58 -8.48 19.40
C TRP A 138 11.54 -7.83 18.39
N LEU A 139 11.19 -6.69 17.81
CA LEU A 139 12.06 -5.98 16.86
C LEU A 139 13.38 -5.53 17.51
N GLN A 140 13.35 -5.07 18.76
CA GLN A 140 14.56 -4.72 19.50
C GLN A 140 15.45 -5.94 19.78
N ARG A 141 14.86 -7.10 20.09
CA ARG A 141 15.61 -8.35 20.27
C ARG A 141 16.32 -8.77 18.97
N VAL A 142 15.58 -8.81 17.85
CA VAL A 142 16.15 -9.15 16.54
C VAL A 142 17.26 -8.17 16.12
N GLU A 143 17.11 -6.88 16.40
CA GLU A 143 18.13 -5.87 16.09
C GLU A 143 19.40 -6.06 16.94
N ARG A 144 19.27 -6.39 18.24
CA ARG A 144 20.41 -6.70 19.12
C ARG A 144 21.14 -7.97 18.70
N GLU A 145 20.42 -9.00 18.28
CA GLU A 145 21.01 -10.26 17.78
C GLU A 145 21.77 -10.06 16.46
N ARG A 146 21.36 -9.09 15.65
CA ARG A 146 22.00 -8.77 14.36
C ARG A 146 23.15 -7.78 14.45
N ALA A 147 23.30 -7.05 15.55
CA ALA A 147 24.44 -6.18 15.76
C ALA A 147 25.64 -7.04 16.21
N PRO A 148 26.63 -7.31 15.33
CA PRO A 148 27.85 -7.99 15.78
C PRO A 148 28.54 -7.12 16.83
N ARG A 149 28.99 -7.76 17.92
CA ARG A 149 29.91 -7.14 18.87
C ARG A 149 31.21 -6.77 18.18
#